data_AF-A0A359KHL5-F1
#
_entry.id   AF-A0A359KHL5-F1
#
_cell.length_a   1.000
_cell.length_b   1.000
_cell.length_c   1.000
_cell.angle_alpha   90.00
_cell.angle_beta   90.00
_cell.angle_gamma   90.00
#
_symmetry.space_group_name_H-M   'P 1'
#
loop_
_entity.id
_entity.type
_entity.pdbx_description
1 polymer ?
#
loop_
_entity_poly.entity_id
_entity_poly.type
_entity_poly.pdbx_seq_one_letter_code
_entity_poly.pdbx_strand_id
1 'polypeptide(L)'
;DIAFALDAVAGIGQVAATGAFPDYDADVASAVLDAAGQFSEEVLAPLNRPGDQAGAKYANGAVTAAPGFADAYQQFAAGGWTSLTASVEAGGQALPKALELAAYETVHAANMAFGLCPMLSLASIEALEQVGNEHQKATYLPKLVSGEW
;
A
#
# COMPACT_ATOMS: atom_id res chain seq x y z
N ASP A 1 -8.72 -2.40 17.40
CA ASP A 1 -8.21 -1.07 17.79
C ASP A 1 -8.21 -0.12 16.59
N ILE A 2 -7.43 -0.41 15.54
CA ILE A 2 -7.35 0.39 14.30
C ILE A 2 -8.72 0.77 13.72
N ALA A 3 -9.63 -0.19 13.51
CA ALA A 3 -10.97 0.09 12.99
C ALA A 3 -11.77 1.05 13.89
N PHE A 4 -11.68 0.87 15.22
CA PHE A 4 -12.32 1.76 16.18
C PHE A 4 -11.71 3.16 16.15
N ALA A 5 -10.38 3.29 16.08
CA ALA A 5 -9.72 4.58 15.98
C ALA A 5 -10.11 5.32 14.70
N LEU A 6 -10.22 4.61 13.57
CA LEU A 6 -10.61 5.18 12.28
C LEU A 6 -12.06 5.71 12.30
N ASP A 7 -12.97 4.94 12.88
CA ASP A 7 -14.39 5.26 12.97
C ASP A 7 -14.69 6.31 14.05
N ALA A 8 -14.37 5.98 15.31
CA ALA A 8 -14.81 6.74 16.47
C ALA A 8 -13.93 7.95 16.82
N VAL A 9 -12.68 8.01 16.32
CA VAL A 9 -11.71 9.05 16.68
C VAL A 9 -11.31 9.91 15.48
N ALA A 10 -10.89 9.29 14.38
CA ALA A 10 -10.42 9.99 13.18
C ALA A 10 -11.56 10.56 12.32
N GLY A 11 -12.81 10.18 12.58
CA GLY A 11 -13.99 10.74 11.94
C GLY A 11 -14.14 10.33 10.48
N ILE A 12 -13.76 9.11 10.10
CA ILE A 12 -13.85 8.65 8.70
C ILE A 12 -15.29 8.68 8.15
N GLY A 13 -16.31 8.55 9.02
CA GLY A 13 -17.70 8.74 8.62
C GLY A 13 -18.00 10.14 8.06
N GLN A 14 -17.30 11.18 8.54
CA GLN A 14 -17.44 12.54 8.01
C GLN A 14 -16.80 12.65 6.62
N VAL A 15 -15.69 11.93 6.40
CA VAL A 15 -15.02 11.84 5.09
C VAL A 15 -15.93 11.13 4.08
N ALA A 16 -16.53 10.00 4.47
CA ALA A 16 -17.49 9.27 3.65
C ALA A 16 -18.70 10.13 3.27
N ALA A 17 -19.25 10.90 4.23
CA ALA A 17 -20.41 11.75 4.02
C ALA A 17 -20.20 12.89 2.99
N THR A 18 -18.94 13.19 2.62
CA THR A 18 -18.65 14.16 1.55
C THR A 18 -19.04 13.65 0.15
N GLY A 19 -19.17 12.33 -0.03
CA GLY A 19 -19.38 11.70 -1.33
C GLY A 19 -18.13 11.66 -2.22
N ALA A 20 -16.96 12.07 -1.72
CA ALA A 20 -15.70 12.03 -2.47
C ALA A 20 -15.19 10.59 -2.72
N PHE A 21 -15.69 9.62 -1.96
CA PHE A 21 -15.27 8.21 -1.99
C PHE A 21 -16.51 7.32 -2.17
N PRO A 22 -17.06 7.23 -3.40
CA PRO A 22 -18.36 6.59 -3.64
C PRO A 22 -18.35 5.08 -3.39
N ASP A 23 -17.19 4.43 -3.53
CA ASP A 23 -17.00 3.00 -3.31
C ASP A 23 -16.51 2.66 -1.89
N TYR A 24 -16.46 3.65 -1.00
CA TYR A 24 -16.09 3.44 0.41
C TYR A 24 -17.33 3.23 1.28
N ASP A 25 -17.33 2.14 2.03
CA ASP A 25 -18.24 1.89 3.15
C ASP A 25 -17.53 1.13 4.29
N ALA A 26 -18.27 0.84 5.37
CA ALA A 26 -17.74 0.15 6.54
C ALA A 26 -17.33 -1.31 6.25
N ASP A 27 -18.01 -1.97 5.31
CA ASP A 27 -17.71 -3.37 4.94
C ASP A 27 -16.40 -3.43 4.15
N VAL A 28 -16.20 -2.50 3.21
CA VAL A 28 -14.93 -2.30 2.49
C VAL A 28 -13.81 -1.99 3.47
N ALA A 29 -14.05 -1.08 4.43
CA ALA A 29 -13.06 -0.75 5.45
C ALA A 29 -12.66 -1.99 6.28
N SER A 30 -13.62 -2.78 6.74
CA SER A 30 -13.34 -4.01 7.51
C SER A 30 -12.56 -5.01 6.66
N ALA A 31 -13.01 -5.27 5.43
CA ALA A 31 -12.36 -6.23 4.55
C ALA A 31 -10.90 -5.84 4.24
N VAL A 32 -10.65 -4.56 4.01
CA VAL A 32 -9.30 -4.02 3.79
C VAL A 32 -8.42 -4.22 5.03
N LEU A 33 -8.91 -3.84 6.22
CA LEU A 33 -8.13 -3.96 7.45
C LEU A 33 -7.85 -5.42 7.82
N ASP A 34 -8.83 -6.31 7.66
CA ASP A 34 -8.70 -7.72 7.97
C ASP A 34 -7.70 -8.42 7.03
N ALA A 35 -7.81 -8.17 5.72
CA ALA A 35 -6.89 -8.75 4.74
C ALA A 35 -5.46 -8.19 4.88
N ALA A 36 -5.30 -6.91 5.22
CA ALA A 36 -3.99 -6.32 5.51
C ALA A 36 -3.36 -6.93 6.78
N GLY A 37 -4.18 -7.14 7.83
CA GLY A 37 -3.76 -7.81 9.05
C GLY A 37 -3.30 -9.25 8.80
N GLN A 38 -4.10 -10.02 8.06
CA GLN A 38 -3.76 -11.40 7.69
C GLN A 38 -2.48 -11.47 6.87
N PHE A 39 -2.33 -10.62 5.83
CA PHE A 39 -1.12 -10.57 5.03
C PHE A 39 0.12 -10.22 5.87
N SER A 40 -0.04 -9.27 6.80
CA SER A 40 1.02 -8.85 7.70
C SER A 40 1.46 -9.98 8.64
N GLU A 41 0.52 -10.74 9.19
CA GLU A 41 0.80 -11.86 10.10
C GLU A 41 1.37 -13.08 9.37
N GLU A 42 0.76 -13.48 8.26
CA GLU A 42 1.06 -14.76 7.60
C GLU A 42 2.23 -14.66 6.62
N VAL A 43 2.43 -13.49 5.99
CA VAL A 43 3.45 -13.31 4.94
C VAL A 43 4.60 -12.42 5.41
N LEU A 44 4.32 -11.26 6.00
CA LEU A 44 5.37 -10.27 6.27
C LEU A 44 6.15 -10.52 7.57
N ALA A 45 5.45 -10.82 8.66
CA ALA A 45 6.09 -11.03 9.97
C ALA A 45 7.13 -12.17 9.96
N PRO A 46 6.90 -13.33 9.30
CA PRO A 46 7.91 -14.39 9.19
C PRO A 46 9.18 -13.96 8.44
N LEU A 47 9.08 -12.98 7.55
CA LEU A 47 10.22 -12.47 6.75
C LEU A 47 11.06 -11.42 7.48
N ASN A 48 10.56 -10.83 8.57
CA ASN A 48 11.20 -9.69 9.23
C ASN A 48 12.60 -10.04 9.77
N ARG A 49 12.69 -11.05 10.65
CA ARG A 49 13.97 -11.45 11.27
C ARG A 49 14.96 -12.06 10.26
N PRO A 50 14.59 -13.01 9.39
CA PRO A 50 15.51 -13.51 8.36
C PRO A 50 15.95 -12.41 7.40
N GLY A 51 15.05 -11.46 7.08
CA GLY A 51 15.35 -10.33 6.20
C GLY A 51 16.41 -9.40 6.78
N ASP A 52 16.30 -9.06 8.06
CA ASP A 52 17.31 -8.27 8.80
C ASP A 52 18.68 -8.97 8.82
N GLN A 53 18.70 -10.29 9.09
CA GLN A 53 19.94 -11.06 9.16
C GLN A 53 20.64 -11.20 7.81
N ALA A 54 19.87 -11.32 6.72
CA ALA A 54 20.42 -11.49 5.38
C ALA A 54 20.80 -10.16 4.72
N GLY A 55 19.99 -9.12 4.94
CA GLY A 55 20.11 -7.80 4.32
C GLY A 55 19.96 -7.80 2.80
N ALA A 56 19.97 -6.60 2.23
CA ALA A 56 20.13 -6.42 0.78
C ALA A 56 21.60 -6.58 0.39
N LYS A 57 21.86 -7.15 -0.78
CA LYS A 57 23.21 -7.35 -1.32
C LYS A 57 23.40 -6.56 -2.60
N TYR A 58 24.52 -5.86 -2.69
CA TYR A 58 24.92 -5.18 -3.92
C TYR A 58 26.07 -5.94 -4.60
N ALA A 59 25.89 -6.26 -5.88
CA ALA A 59 26.93 -6.86 -6.70
C ALA A 59 26.74 -6.47 -8.17
N ASN A 60 27.83 -6.11 -8.85
CA ASN A 60 27.87 -5.85 -10.30
C ASN A 60 26.80 -4.86 -10.80
N GLY A 61 26.50 -3.80 -10.04
CA GLY A 61 25.52 -2.79 -10.42
C GLY A 61 24.06 -3.14 -10.10
N ALA A 62 23.81 -4.31 -9.50
CA ALA A 62 22.47 -4.75 -9.11
C ALA A 62 22.34 -4.89 -7.59
N VAL A 63 21.17 -4.54 -7.06
CA VAL A 63 20.77 -4.80 -5.67
C VAL A 63 19.84 -6.00 -5.66
N THR A 64 20.13 -6.99 -4.83
CA THR A 64 19.25 -8.11 -4.53
C THR A 64 18.64 -7.87 -3.15
N ALA A 65 17.31 -7.80 -3.08
CA ALA A 65 16.60 -7.67 -1.81
C ALA A 65 16.80 -8.90 -0.91
N ALA A 66 16.41 -8.77 0.36
CA ALA A 66 16.43 -9.90 1.28
C ALA A 66 15.55 -11.06 0.75
N PRO A 67 15.90 -12.32 1.05
CA PRO A 67 15.13 -13.48 0.61
C PRO A 67 13.64 -13.36 0.97
N GLY A 68 12.76 -13.70 0.01
CA GLY A 68 11.30 -13.65 0.18
C GLY A 68 10.64 -12.29 -0.06
N PHE A 69 11.39 -11.18 -0.06
CA PHE A 69 10.80 -9.84 -0.24
C PHE A 69 10.18 -9.64 -1.63
N ALA A 70 10.80 -10.18 -2.69
CA ALA A 70 10.27 -10.08 -4.05
C ALA A 70 8.91 -10.78 -4.18
N ASP A 71 8.80 -12.01 -3.66
CA ASP A 71 7.55 -12.79 -3.70
C ASP A 71 6.46 -12.14 -2.82
N ALA A 72 6.84 -11.59 -1.66
CA ALA A 72 5.93 -10.83 -0.82
C ALA A 72 5.44 -9.55 -1.52
N TYR A 73 6.31 -8.84 -2.26
CA TYR A 73 5.91 -7.64 -3.00
C TYR A 73 4.93 -7.98 -4.12
N GLN A 74 5.14 -9.08 -4.83
CA GLN A 74 4.21 -9.55 -5.86
C GLN A 74 2.83 -9.89 -5.27
N GLN A 75 2.79 -10.56 -4.12
CA GLN A 75 1.53 -10.84 -3.43
C GLN A 75 0.87 -9.55 -2.93
N PHE A 76 1.67 -8.60 -2.44
CA PHE A 76 1.19 -7.29 -1.98
C PHE A 76 0.52 -6.50 -3.11
N ALA A 77 1.18 -6.42 -4.27
CA ALA A 77 0.65 -5.79 -5.48
C ALA A 77 -0.60 -6.52 -6.00
N ALA A 78 -0.58 -7.85 -6.04
CA ALA A 78 -1.73 -8.66 -6.46
C ALA A 78 -2.94 -8.52 -5.52
N GLY A 79 -2.70 -8.23 -4.24
CA GLY A 79 -3.74 -7.89 -3.25
C GLY A 79 -4.33 -6.49 -3.43
N GLY A 80 -3.82 -5.68 -4.38
CA GLY A 80 -4.32 -4.33 -4.65
C GLY A 80 -3.85 -3.27 -3.65
N TRP A 81 -2.91 -3.59 -2.76
CA TRP A 81 -2.47 -2.68 -1.70
C TRP A 81 -1.66 -1.47 -2.21
N THR A 82 -1.10 -1.57 -3.42
CA THR A 82 -0.40 -0.46 -4.10
C THR A 82 -1.35 0.54 -4.73
N SER A 83 -2.65 0.22 -4.80
CA SER A 83 -3.63 0.95 -5.60
C SER A 83 -4.78 1.56 -4.79
N LEU A 84 -4.77 1.39 -3.46
CA LEU A 84 -5.87 1.76 -2.56
C LEU A 84 -6.35 3.20 -2.79
N THR A 85 -5.45 4.18 -2.78
CA THR A 85 -5.84 5.60 -2.89
C THR A 85 -5.73 6.17 -4.30
N ALA A 86 -5.09 5.44 -5.21
CA ALA A 86 -4.88 5.92 -6.56
C ALA A 86 -6.22 6.09 -7.29
N SER A 87 -6.26 7.04 -8.23
CA SER A 87 -7.44 7.31 -9.05
C SER A 87 -7.87 6.08 -9.87
N VAL A 88 -9.18 5.95 -10.11
CA VAL A 88 -9.73 4.85 -10.94
C VAL A 88 -9.19 4.94 -12.37
N GLU A 89 -8.98 6.14 -12.89
CA GLU A 89 -8.37 6.38 -14.21
C GLU A 89 -6.95 5.82 -14.31
N ALA A 90 -6.21 5.79 -13.21
CA ALA A 90 -4.89 5.19 -13.11
C ALA A 90 -4.90 3.68 -12.80
N GLY A 91 -6.09 3.08 -12.64
CA GLY A 91 -6.27 1.67 -12.24
C GLY A 91 -6.32 1.45 -10.73
N GLY A 92 -6.54 2.51 -9.96
CA GLY A 92 -6.68 2.47 -8.51
C GLY A 92 -8.10 2.23 -8.01
N GLN A 93 -8.25 2.24 -6.69
CA GLN A 93 -9.52 2.01 -5.99
C GLN A 93 -10.16 3.30 -5.47
N ALA A 94 -9.45 4.42 -5.54
CA ALA A 94 -9.90 5.73 -5.06
C ALA A 94 -10.53 5.68 -3.66
N LEU A 95 -9.91 4.93 -2.73
CA LEU A 95 -10.35 4.84 -1.33
C LEU A 95 -9.72 5.96 -0.48
N PRO A 96 -10.30 6.25 0.71
CA PRO A 96 -9.77 7.29 1.59
C PRO A 96 -8.33 7.01 2.03
N LYS A 97 -7.47 8.03 1.98
CA LYS A 97 -6.09 7.97 2.48
C LYS A 97 -6.00 7.48 3.94
N ALA A 98 -6.99 7.82 4.76
CA ALA A 98 -7.04 7.37 6.15
C ALA A 98 -7.17 5.84 6.27
N LEU A 99 -7.89 5.18 5.35
CA LEU A 99 -7.99 3.72 5.31
C LEU A 99 -6.67 3.08 4.88
N GLU A 100 -6.00 3.64 3.88
CA GLU A 100 -4.67 3.16 3.46
C GLU A 100 -3.66 3.26 4.61
N LEU A 101 -3.60 4.40 5.31
CA LEU A 101 -2.71 4.58 6.45
C LEU A 101 -2.98 3.54 7.56
N ALA A 102 -4.26 3.26 7.83
CA ALA A 102 -4.68 2.27 8.81
C ALA A 102 -4.26 0.84 8.40
N ALA A 103 -4.41 0.48 7.12
CA ALA A 103 -3.95 -0.82 6.61
C ALA A 103 -2.42 -0.95 6.67
N TYR A 104 -1.70 0.09 6.23
CA TYR A 104 -0.24 0.10 6.18
C TYR A 104 0.42 0.10 7.57
N GLU A 105 -0.28 0.51 8.62
CA GLU A 105 0.23 0.38 10.00
C GLU A 105 0.61 -1.07 10.33
N THR A 106 -0.23 -2.04 9.95
CA THR A 106 0.02 -3.46 10.18
C THR A 106 1.21 -3.98 9.37
N VAL A 107 1.35 -3.53 8.12
CA VAL A 107 2.46 -3.85 7.23
C VAL A 107 3.79 -3.35 7.82
N HIS A 108 3.83 -2.10 8.25
CA HIS A 108 5.00 -1.49 8.87
C HIS A 108 5.36 -2.16 10.20
N ALA A 109 4.36 -2.50 11.01
CA ALA A 109 4.57 -3.20 12.28
C ALA A 109 5.13 -4.61 12.08
N ALA A 110 4.63 -5.34 11.09
CA ALA A 110 5.11 -6.69 10.79
C ALA A 110 6.53 -6.70 10.20
N ASN A 111 6.80 -5.80 9.25
CA ASN A 111 8.10 -5.72 8.57
C ASN A 111 8.34 -4.32 7.98
N MET A 112 8.93 -3.44 8.79
CA MET A 112 9.25 -2.06 8.39
C MET A 112 10.15 -1.99 7.15
N ALA A 113 11.16 -2.87 7.05
CA ALA A 113 12.07 -2.88 5.91
C ALA A 113 11.35 -3.22 4.60
N PHE A 114 10.39 -4.14 4.64
CA PHE A 114 9.53 -4.44 3.50
C PHE A 114 8.60 -3.28 3.19
N GLY A 115 7.92 -2.70 4.20
CA GLY A 115 6.94 -1.63 3.99
C GLY A 115 7.49 -0.36 3.32
N LEU A 116 8.80 -0.12 3.43
CA LEU A 116 9.49 0.96 2.69
C LEU A 116 9.49 0.74 1.17
N CYS A 117 9.43 -0.51 0.69
CA CYS A 117 9.39 -0.81 -0.75
C CYS A 117 8.15 -0.20 -1.43
N PRO A 118 6.91 -0.54 -1.05
CA PRO A 118 5.72 0.06 -1.66
C PRO A 118 5.52 1.54 -1.29
N MET A 119 5.95 1.98 -0.10
CA MET A 119 5.75 3.37 0.36
C MET A 119 6.34 4.41 -0.61
N LEU A 120 7.54 4.14 -1.16
CA LEU A 120 8.19 5.07 -2.09
C LEU A 120 7.42 5.20 -3.41
N SER A 121 6.83 4.10 -3.89
CA SER A 121 5.97 4.09 -5.07
C SER A 121 4.66 4.84 -4.82
N LEU A 122 4.04 4.69 -3.64
CA LEU A 122 2.85 5.47 -3.26
C LEU A 122 3.09 6.97 -3.31
N ALA A 123 4.19 7.46 -2.72
CA ALA A 123 4.53 8.88 -2.77
C ALA A 123 4.77 9.37 -4.21
N SER A 124 5.32 8.52 -5.07
CA SER A 124 5.52 8.82 -6.48
C SER A 124 4.20 8.92 -7.25
N ILE A 125 3.23 8.05 -6.93
CA ILE A 125 1.87 8.09 -7.48
C ILE A 125 1.21 9.42 -7.11
N GLU A 126 1.20 9.78 -5.83
CA GLU A 126 0.58 11.04 -5.36
C GLU A 126 1.19 12.27 -6.04
N ALA A 127 2.52 12.32 -6.14
CA ALA A 127 3.20 13.43 -6.80
C ALA A 127 2.83 13.50 -8.30
N LEU A 128 2.79 12.37 -8.99
CA LEU A 128 2.43 12.32 -10.40
C LEU A 128 0.95 12.70 -10.63
N GLU A 129 0.04 12.26 -9.77
CA GLU A 129 -1.37 12.64 -9.85
C GLU A 129 -1.55 14.15 -9.67
N GLN A 130 -0.83 14.74 -8.70
CA GLN A 130 -0.98 16.15 -8.36
C GLN A 130 -0.32 17.10 -9.37
N VAL A 131 0.90 16.79 -9.83
CA VAL A 131 1.71 17.74 -10.64
C VAL A 131 2.20 17.18 -11.97
N GLY A 132 1.94 15.90 -12.27
CA GLY A 132 2.31 15.30 -13.55
C GLY A 132 1.51 15.87 -14.71
N ASN A 133 2.15 16.03 -15.87
CA ASN A 133 1.42 16.28 -17.11
C ASN A 133 0.76 14.99 -17.63
N GLU A 134 -0.17 15.12 -18.58
CA GLU A 134 -0.92 13.98 -19.15
C GLU A 134 -0.01 12.86 -19.67
N HIS A 135 1.10 13.21 -20.33
CA HIS A 135 2.04 12.20 -20.84
C HIS A 135 2.74 11.45 -19.70
N GLN A 136 3.16 12.15 -18.64
CA GLN A 136 3.76 11.53 -17.46
C GLN A 136 2.75 10.62 -16.77
N LYS A 137 1.53 11.11 -16.51
CA LYS A 137 0.47 10.33 -15.88
C LYS A 137 0.17 9.05 -16.64
N ALA A 138 -0.07 9.15 -17.95
CA ALA A 138 -0.36 8.00 -18.81
C ALA A 138 0.80 7.00 -18.92
N THR A 139 2.05 7.46 -18.79
CA THR A 139 3.24 6.60 -18.91
C THR A 139 3.57 5.88 -17.61
N TYR A 140 3.49 6.57 -16.46
CA TYR A 140 4.02 6.08 -15.19
C TYR A 140 2.94 5.51 -14.27
N LEU A 141 1.76 6.14 -14.18
CA LEU A 141 0.75 5.78 -13.17
C LEU A 141 0.26 4.33 -13.30
N PRO A 142 -0.13 3.81 -14.49
CA PRO A 142 -0.67 2.45 -14.57
C PRO A 142 0.28 1.38 -14.04
N LYS A 143 1.59 1.60 -14.19
CA LYS A 143 2.64 0.65 -13.79
C LYS A 143 3.02 0.78 -12.32
N LEU A 144 3.03 2.00 -11.79
CA LEU A 144 3.23 2.24 -10.36
C LEU A 144 2.04 1.72 -9.55
N VAL A 145 0.81 2.02 -10.00
CA VAL A 145 -0.43 1.63 -9.31
C VAL A 145 -0.60 0.11 -9.28
N SER A 146 -0.23 -0.59 -10.36
CA SER A 146 -0.26 -2.06 -10.41
C SER A 146 0.88 -2.75 -9.67
N GLY A 147 1.90 -1.99 -9.23
CA GLY A 147 3.11 -2.56 -8.63
C GLY A 147 4.02 -3.31 -9.62
N GLU A 148 3.89 -3.07 -10.94
CA GLU A 148 4.83 -3.59 -11.94
C GLU A 148 6.24 -2.97 -11.75
N TRP A 149 6.28 -1.72 -11.32
CA TRP A 149 7.48 -0.89 -11.20
C TRP A 149 7.89 -0.60 -9.75
#